data_AF-A0A8T8K7D7-F1
#
_entry.id   AF-A0A8T8K7D7-F1
#
_cell.length_a   1.000
_cell.length_b   1.000
_cell.length_c   1.000
_cell.angle_alpha   90.00
_cell.angle_beta   90.00
_cell.angle_gamma   90.00
#
_symmetry.space_group_name_H-M   'P 1'
#
loop_
_entity.id
_entity.type
_entity.pdbx_description
1 polymer ?
#
loop_
_entity_poly.entity_id
_entity_poly.type
_entity_poly.pdbx_seq_one_letter_code
_entity_poly.pdbx_strand_id
1 'polypeptide(L)'
;MKKSRLNLFKVTSMSISVLGVLMIVATILIFAYIGVDLISSSISSSVDSGSAYDQLAVLKTDLSTLEVNYDSAKTEAYRTGNNDIQKQYVTAELELVKARSAVGDVESALSANLPAEEVQNRIGIANTQLRAAEQALADLRARF
;
A
#
# COMPACT_ATOMS: atom_id res chain seq x y z
N MET A 1 3.97 -34.44 -34.28
CA MET A 1 3.98 -32.99 -33.98
C MET A 1 3.57 -32.68 -32.54
N LYS A 2 4.25 -33.24 -31.51
CA LYS A 2 3.81 -33.16 -30.09
C LYS A 2 4.81 -32.49 -29.13
N LYS A 3 5.99 -32.05 -29.60
CA LYS A 3 7.06 -31.48 -28.75
C LYS A 3 6.94 -29.97 -28.48
N SER A 4 6.19 -29.22 -29.28
CA SER A 4 6.20 -27.75 -29.23
C SER A 4 5.37 -27.14 -28.09
N ARG A 5 4.33 -27.83 -27.60
CA ARG A 5 3.42 -27.30 -26.57
C ARG A 5 4.00 -27.36 -25.16
N LEU A 6 4.93 -28.29 -24.91
CA LEU A 6 5.53 -28.47 -23.58
C LEU A 6 6.49 -27.33 -23.21
N ASN A 7 7.22 -26.78 -24.19
CA ASN A 7 8.16 -25.67 -23.95
C ASN A 7 7.45 -24.34 -23.69
N LEU A 8 6.22 -24.15 -24.22
CA LEU A 8 5.45 -22.94 -23.99
C LEU A 8 4.98 -22.82 -22.53
N PHE A 9 4.60 -23.94 -21.90
CA PHE A 9 4.22 -23.94 -20.47
C PHE A 9 5.41 -23.66 -19.55
N LYS A 10 6.62 -24.15 -19.89
CA LYS A 10 7.82 -23.91 -19.10
C LYS A 10 8.30 -22.46 -19.22
N VAL A 11 8.24 -21.87 -20.42
CA VAL A 11 8.64 -20.48 -20.67
C VAL A 11 7.68 -19.49 -20.00
N THR A 12 6.37 -19.72 -20.10
CA THR A 12 5.36 -18.85 -19.43
C THR A 12 5.41 -18.98 -17.91
N SER A 13 5.66 -20.17 -17.37
CA SER A 13 5.83 -20.38 -15.93
C SER A 13 7.09 -19.66 -15.40
N MET A 14 8.18 -19.68 -16.16
CA MET A 14 9.44 -19.05 -15.75
C MET A 14 9.38 -17.52 -15.86
N SER A 15 8.67 -16.97 -16.85
CA SER A 15 8.48 -15.52 -16.98
C SER A 15 7.56 -14.94 -15.89
N ILE A 16 6.50 -15.65 -15.47
CA ILE A 16 5.62 -15.19 -14.38
C ILE A 16 6.38 -15.06 -13.05
N SER A 17 7.32 -15.98 -12.77
CA SER A 17 8.12 -15.98 -11.54
C SER A 17 9.14 -14.84 -11.52
N VAL A 18 9.82 -14.61 -12.65
CA VAL A 18 10.79 -13.51 -12.79
C VAL A 18 10.08 -12.15 -12.69
N LEU A 19 8.90 -12.00 -13.28
CA LEU A 19 8.13 -10.75 -13.21
C LEU A 19 7.69 -10.41 -11.78
N GLY A 20 7.33 -11.41 -10.98
CA GLY A 20 6.95 -11.23 -9.57
C GLY A 20 8.11 -10.76 -8.70
N VAL A 21 9.31 -11.31 -8.90
CA VAL A 21 10.52 -10.85 -8.20
C VAL A 21 10.90 -9.42 -8.63
N LEU A 22 10.75 -9.10 -9.92
CA LEU A 22 11.02 -7.77 -10.46
C LEU A 22 10.08 -6.71 -9.87
N MET A 23 8.80 -7.04 -9.68
CA MET A 23 7.84 -6.18 -9.00
C MET A 23 8.23 -5.88 -7.56
N ILE A 24 8.65 -6.90 -6.80
CA ILE A 24 9.10 -6.74 -5.40
C ILE A 24 10.33 -5.80 -5.33
N VAL A 25 11.32 -6.02 -6.21
CA VAL A 25 12.52 -5.17 -6.26
C VAL A 25 12.18 -3.73 -6.66
N ALA A 26 11.26 -3.54 -7.61
CA ALA A 26 10.80 -2.22 -8.01
C ALA A 26 10.07 -1.50 -6.86
N THR A 27 9.27 -2.21 -6.06
CA THR A 27 8.62 -1.59 -4.90
C THR A 27 9.66 -1.14 -3.88
N ILE A 28 10.66 -1.98 -3.58
CA ILE A 28 11.76 -1.62 -2.66
C ILE A 28 12.53 -0.39 -3.16
N LEU A 29 12.77 -0.27 -4.48
CA LEU A 29 13.44 0.89 -5.07
C LEU A 29 12.63 2.18 -4.98
N ILE A 30 11.31 2.10 -5.14
CA ILE A 30 10.40 3.26 -4.96
C ILE A 30 10.39 3.68 -3.49
N PHE A 31 10.30 2.73 -2.55
CA PHE A 31 10.38 3.01 -1.11
C PHE A 31 11.73 3.60 -0.70
N ALA A 32 12.84 3.17 -1.32
CA ALA A 32 14.16 3.73 -1.08
C ALA A 32 14.33 5.15 -1.65
N TYR A 33 13.68 5.47 -2.77
CA TYR A 33 13.77 6.79 -3.40
C TYR A 33 12.86 7.83 -2.72
N ILE A 34 11.69 7.42 -2.22
CA ILE A 34 10.72 8.32 -1.58
C ILE A 34 10.91 8.39 -0.05
N GLY A 35 11.41 7.31 0.58
CA GLY A 35 11.44 7.17 2.03
C GLY A 35 12.48 8.01 2.76
N VAL A 36 13.59 8.41 2.13
CA VAL A 36 14.71 9.04 2.85
C VAL A 36 14.53 10.55 3.05
N ASP A 37 13.91 11.25 2.09
CA ASP A 37 13.77 12.73 2.14
C ASP A 37 12.61 13.21 3.03
N LEU A 38 11.52 12.44 3.14
CA LEU A 38 10.34 12.81 3.95
C LEU A 38 10.52 12.52 5.45
N ILE A 39 11.28 11.48 5.81
CA ILE A 39 11.56 11.15 7.21
C ILE A 39 12.48 12.21 7.86
N SER A 40 13.47 12.70 7.10
CA SER A 40 14.49 13.61 7.62
C SER A 40 13.97 15.02 7.95
N SER A 41 12.93 15.47 7.23
CA SER A 41 12.46 16.86 7.33
C SER A 41 11.33 17.08 8.35
N SER A 42 10.66 16.00 8.77
CA SER A 42 9.44 16.06 9.60
C SER A 42 9.70 15.78 11.08
N ILE A 43 10.95 15.46 11.45
CA ILE A 43 11.31 14.97 12.80
C ILE A 43 11.72 16.10 13.76
N SER A 44 11.73 17.35 13.30
CA SER A 44 12.10 18.50 14.13
C SER A 44 10.92 19.09 14.93
N SER A 45 10.24 18.28 15.73
CA SER A 45 9.50 18.81 16.89
C SER A 45 8.97 17.67 17.75
N SER A 46 9.30 17.74 19.03
CA SER A 46 8.73 16.92 20.10
C SER A 46 7.21 16.85 19.96
N VAL A 47 6.69 15.69 19.57
CA VAL A 47 5.25 15.43 19.52
C VAL A 47 4.78 15.08 20.93
N ASP A 48 3.84 15.88 21.44
CA ASP A 48 3.14 15.57 22.69
C ASP A 48 2.21 14.38 22.44
N SER A 49 2.11 13.46 23.39
CA SER A 49 1.24 12.27 23.30
C SER A 49 -0.19 12.59 22.86
N GLY A 50 -0.76 13.73 23.28
CA GLY A 50 -2.08 14.17 22.83
C GLY A 50 -2.17 14.38 21.32
N SER A 51 -1.15 14.98 20.71
CA SER A 51 -1.10 15.25 19.27
C SER A 51 -0.94 13.99 18.41
N ALA A 52 -0.42 12.90 18.99
CA ALA A 52 -0.29 11.62 18.30
C ALA A 52 -1.62 10.84 18.25
N TYR A 53 -2.46 10.95 19.29
CA TYR A 53 -3.82 10.41 19.25
C TYR A 53 -4.71 11.12 18.23
N ASP A 54 -4.59 12.45 18.11
CA ASP A 54 -5.29 13.21 17.07
C ASP A 54 -4.85 12.77 15.66
N GLN A 55 -3.54 12.60 15.45
CA GLN A 55 -3.02 12.07 14.18
C GLN A 55 -3.52 10.65 13.88
N LEU A 56 -3.62 9.76 14.88
CA LEU A 56 -4.22 8.44 14.70
C LEU A 56 -5.70 8.56 14.29
N ALA A 57 -6.46 9.48 14.88
CA ALA A 57 -7.87 9.69 14.52
C ALA A 57 -8.03 10.15 13.07
N VAL A 58 -7.14 11.03 12.60
CA VAL A 58 -7.08 11.43 11.18
C VAL A 58 -6.74 10.23 10.30
N LEU A 59 -5.67 9.49 10.62
CA LEU A 59 -5.27 8.28 9.87
C LEU A 59 -6.41 7.26 9.75
N LYS A 60 -7.18 7.03 10.81
CA LYS A 60 -8.36 6.14 10.80
C LYS A 60 -9.49 6.67 9.93
N THR A 61 -9.70 7.99 9.92
CA THR A 61 -10.71 8.65 9.09
C THR A 61 -10.37 8.56 7.61
N ASP A 62 -9.11 8.83 7.26
CA ASP A 62 -8.60 8.74 5.90
C ASP A 62 -8.64 7.30 5.40
N LEU A 63 -8.21 6.35 6.23
CA LEU A 63 -8.32 4.91 5.97
C LEU A 63 -9.78 4.53 5.70
N SER A 64 -10.71 4.88 6.58
CA SER A 64 -12.14 4.55 6.40
C SER A 64 -12.71 5.13 5.10
N THR A 65 -12.36 6.37 4.78
CA THR A 65 -12.75 7.01 3.51
C THR A 65 -12.18 6.25 2.30
N LEU A 66 -10.91 5.85 2.40
CA LEU A 66 -10.23 5.10 1.36
C LEU A 66 -10.86 3.71 1.17
N GLU A 67 -11.21 3.01 2.25
CA GLU A 67 -11.89 1.72 2.20
C GLU A 67 -13.21 1.78 1.43
N VAL A 68 -14.04 2.78 1.69
CA VAL A 68 -15.30 3.01 0.96
C VAL A 68 -15.04 3.25 -0.53
N ASN A 69 -14.00 4.01 -0.84
CA ASN A 69 -13.59 4.27 -2.22
C ASN A 69 -13.09 3.01 -2.94
N TYR A 70 -12.39 2.12 -2.21
CA TYR A 70 -11.96 0.81 -2.70
C TYR A 70 -13.13 -0.15 -2.93
N ASP A 71 -14.12 -0.19 -2.04
CA ASP A 71 -15.33 -1.01 -2.23
C ASP A 71 -16.13 -0.55 -3.46
N SER A 72 -16.18 0.76 -3.69
CA SER A 72 -16.78 1.32 -4.89
C SER A 72 -16.02 0.90 -6.15
N ALA A 73 -14.68 1.02 -6.13
CA ALA A 73 -13.81 0.63 -7.25
C ALA A 73 -13.83 -0.89 -7.52
N LYS A 74 -14.06 -1.71 -6.49
CA LYS A 74 -14.30 -3.16 -6.64
C LYS A 74 -15.47 -3.39 -7.57
N THR A 75 -16.61 -2.80 -7.24
CA THR A 75 -17.84 -2.97 -8.01
C THR A 75 -17.63 -2.56 -9.47
N GLU A 76 -16.94 -1.45 -9.70
CA GLU A 76 -16.59 -0.98 -11.05
C GLU A 76 -15.65 -1.95 -11.78
N ALA A 77 -14.55 -2.37 -11.15
CA ALA A 77 -13.57 -3.28 -11.73
C ALA A 77 -14.16 -4.64 -12.13
N TYR A 78 -15.02 -5.20 -11.28
CA TYR A 78 -15.69 -6.46 -11.58
C TYR A 78 -16.79 -6.31 -12.63
N ARG A 79 -17.48 -5.16 -12.70
CA ARG A 79 -18.48 -4.86 -13.73
C ARG A 79 -17.87 -4.77 -15.13
N THR A 80 -16.62 -4.31 -15.26
CA THR A 80 -15.95 -4.18 -16.56
C THR A 80 -15.70 -5.55 -17.24
N GLY A 81 -15.72 -6.65 -16.48
CA GLY A 81 -15.45 -8.00 -17.01
C GLY A 81 -14.02 -8.21 -17.52
N ASN A 82 -13.12 -7.26 -17.29
CA ASN A 82 -11.74 -7.30 -17.74
C ASN A 82 -10.83 -7.88 -16.64
N ASN A 83 -10.24 -9.04 -16.92
CA ASN A 83 -9.35 -9.75 -15.98
C ASN A 83 -8.09 -8.94 -15.61
N ASP A 84 -7.61 -8.03 -16.45
CA ASP A 84 -6.44 -7.19 -16.15
C ASP A 84 -6.78 -6.14 -15.08
N ILE A 85 -7.94 -5.49 -15.24
CA ILE A 85 -8.48 -4.49 -14.30
C ILE A 85 -8.77 -5.15 -12.94
N GLN A 86 -9.32 -6.37 -12.93
CA GLN A 86 -9.56 -7.12 -11.69
C GLN A 86 -8.25 -7.46 -10.97
N LYS A 87 -7.20 -7.87 -11.69
CA LYS A 87 -5.87 -8.13 -11.09
C LYS A 87 -5.23 -6.86 -10.51
N GLN A 88 -5.41 -5.74 -11.19
CA GLN A 88 -4.93 -4.45 -10.71
C GLN A 88 -5.70 -3.99 -9.48
N TYR A 89 -7.01 -4.24 -9.43
CA TYR A 89 -7.79 -4.04 -8.22
C TYR A 89 -7.23 -4.85 -7.05
N VAL A 90 -6.96 -6.14 -7.22
CA VAL A 90 -6.36 -6.98 -6.16
C VAL A 90 -4.98 -6.46 -5.73
N THR A 91 -4.20 -5.92 -6.66
CA THR A 91 -2.89 -5.31 -6.36
C THR A 91 -3.06 -4.02 -5.56
N ALA A 92 -4.02 -3.18 -5.91
CA ALA A 92 -4.33 -1.97 -5.17
C ALA A 92 -4.90 -2.30 -3.77
N GLU A 93 -5.76 -3.32 -3.67
CA GLU A 93 -6.31 -3.81 -2.40
C GLU A 93 -5.22 -4.28 -1.44
N LEU A 94 -4.11 -4.83 -1.96
CA LEU A 94 -2.94 -5.15 -1.15
C LEU A 94 -2.32 -3.90 -0.51
N GLU A 95 -2.23 -2.78 -1.23
CA GLU A 95 -1.73 -1.51 -0.67
C GLU A 95 -2.68 -0.98 0.40
N LEU A 96 -4.00 -1.09 0.21
CA LEU A 96 -4.98 -0.77 1.25
C LEU A 96 -4.78 -1.61 2.52
N VAL A 97 -4.54 -2.92 2.38
CA VAL A 97 -4.28 -3.80 3.52
C VAL A 97 -2.99 -3.41 4.25
N LYS A 98 -1.92 -3.03 3.53
CA LYS A 98 -0.70 -2.51 4.15
C LYS A 98 -0.96 -1.20 4.90
N ALA A 99 -1.76 -0.30 4.34
CA ALA A 99 -2.16 0.93 5.02
C ALA A 99 -2.96 0.63 6.30
N ARG A 100 -3.93 -0.29 6.26
CA ARG A 100 -4.67 -0.76 7.46
C ARG A 100 -3.71 -1.29 8.52
N SER A 101 -2.75 -2.12 8.14
CA SER A 101 -1.76 -2.68 9.06
C SER A 101 -0.91 -1.58 9.71
N ALA A 102 -0.41 -0.63 8.91
CA ALA A 102 0.44 0.45 9.42
C ALA A 102 -0.32 1.39 10.37
N VAL A 103 -1.61 1.69 10.11
CA VAL A 103 -2.46 2.44 11.04
C VAL A 103 -2.67 1.65 12.34
N GLY A 104 -2.85 0.33 12.25
CA GLY A 104 -2.90 -0.55 13.43
C GLY A 104 -1.60 -0.56 14.25
N ASP A 105 -0.44 -0.49 13.58
CA ASP A 105 0.86 -0.42 14.25
C ASP A 105 1.05 0.88 15.04
N VAL A 106 0.49 1.99 14.57
CA VAL A 106 0.45 3.28 15.29
C VAL A 106 -0.42 3.17 16.54
N GLU A 107 -1.63 2.61 16.41
CA GLU A 107 -2.53 2.39 17.54
C GLU A 107 -1.92 1.47 18.59
N SER A 108 -1.24 0.40 18.16
CA SER A 108 -0.52 -0.50 19.04
C SER A 108 0.62 0.21 19.75
N ALA A 109 1.40 1.05 19.05
CA ALA A 109 2.50 1.81 19.64
C ALA A 109 2.04 2.83 20.69
N LEU A 110 0.94 3.53 20.41
CA LEU A 110 0.31 4.45 21.35
C LEU A 110 -0.21 3.72 22.58
N SER A 111 -0.89 2.58 22.37
CA SER A 111 -1.46 1.77 23.45
C SER A 111 -0.39 1.10 24.31
N ALA A 112 0.75 0.74 23.72
CA ALA A 112 1.93 0.21 24.41
C ALA A 112 2.80 1.31 25.06
N ASN A 113 2.38 2.57 24.96
CA ASN A 113 3.08 3.74 25.50
C ASN A 113 4.55 3.79 25.06
N LEU A 114 4.81 3.46 23.79
CA LEU A 114 6.13 3.50 23.19
C LEU A 114 6.67 4.94 23.16
N PRO A 115 8.01 5.12 23.03
CA PRO A 115 8.61 6.43 22.94
C PRO A 115 7.98 7.27 21.82
N ALA A 116 7.83 8.58 22.05
CA ALA A 116 7.24 9.51 21.09
C ALA A 116 7.89 9.44 19.71
N GLU A 117 9.21 9.25 19.65
CA GLU A 117 9.96 9.07 18.39
C GLU A 117 9.53 7.82 17.61
N GLU A 118 9.31 6.70 18.29
CA GLU A 118 8.87 5.45 17.67
C GLU A 118 7.41 5.55 17.20
N VAL A 119 6.55 6.19 18.00
CA VAL A 119 5.17 6.50 17.59
C VAL A 119 5.17 7.39 16.35
N GLN A 120 6.00 8.43 16.32
CA GLN A 120 6.10 9.35 15.19
C GLN A 120 6.61 8.66 13.93
N ASN A 121 7.60 7.77 14.05
CA ASN A 121 8.10 6.95 12.96
C ASN A 121 6.97 6.09 12.35
N ARG A 122 6.19 5.42 13.21
CA ARG A 122 5.04 4.62 12.76
C ARG A 122 3.95 5.46 12.11
N ILE A 123 3.67 6.66 12.63
CA ILE A 123 2.74 7.62 12.01
C ILE A 123 3.23 8.00 10.61
N GLY A 124 4.54 8.24 10.45
CA GLY A 124 5.16 8.50 9.15
C GLY A 124 4.98 7.33 8.16
N ILE A 125 5.19 6.10 8.63
CA ILE A 125 4.97 4.88 7.83
C ILE A 125 3.50 4.76 7.44
N ALA A 126 2.56 4.95 8.38
CA ALA A 126 1.12 4.86 8.12
C ALA A 126 0.65 5.88 7.08
N ASN A 127 1.09 7.13 7.18
CA ASN A 127 0.82 8.17 6.19
C ASN A 127 1.36 7.80 4.79
N THR A 128 2.55 7.22 4.74
CA THR A 128 3.17 6.79 3.49
C THR A 128 2.36 5.67 2.84
N GLN A 129 1.92 4.69 3.62
CA GLN A 129 1.12 3.58 3.10
C GLN A 129 -0.30 4.00 2.69
N LEU A 130 -0.91 4.95 3.39
CA LEU A 130 -2.18 5.54 2.96
C LEU A 130 -2.05 6.23 1.60
N ARG A 131 -1.02 7.06 1.40
CA ARG A 131 -0.76 7.69 0.10
C ARG A 131 -0.49 6.68 -1.02
N ALA A 132 0.24 5.61 -0.72
CA ALA A 132 0.47 4.54 -1.69
C ALA A 132 -0.85 3.86 -2.09
N ALA A 133 -1.73 3.58 -1.12
CA ALA A 133 -3.04 3.02 -1.38
C ALA A 133 -3.97 3.99 -2.13
N GLU A 134 -3.91 5.30 -1.85
CA GLU A 134 -4.62 6.33 -2.61
C GLU A 134 -4.16 6.39 -4.07
N GLN A 135 -2.84 6.39 -4.30
CA GLN A 135 -2.27 6.39 -5.65
C GLN A 135 -2.64 5.13 -6.43
N ALA A 136 -2.53 3.96 -5.80
CA ALA A 136 -2.90 2.70 -6.44
C ALA A 136 -4.39 2.68 -6.84
N LEU A 137 -5.26 3.29 -6.03
CA LEU A 137 -6.67 3.45 -6.36
C LEU A 137 -6.90 4.44 -7.50
N ALA A 138 -6.20 5.58 -7.49
CA ALA A 138 -6.27 6.58 -8.55
C ALA A 138 -5.81 6.00 -9.89
N ASP A 139 -4.70 5.27 -9.89
CA ASP A 139 -4.16 4.58 -11.07
C ASP A 139 -5.10 3.51 -11.60
N LEU A 140 -5.80 2.79 -10.71
CA LEU A 140 -6.85 1.85 -11.11
C LEU A 140 -8.02 2.58 -11.76
N ARG A 141 -8.51 3.66 -11.14
CA ARG A 141 -9.64 4.44 -11.65
C ARG A 141 -9.37 5.09 -13.00
N ALA A 142 -8.13 5.49 -13.26
CA ALA A 142 -7.71 6.04 -14.56
C ALA A 142 -7.79 5.03 -15.72
N ARG A 143 -8.03 3.75 -15.43
CA ARG A 143 -8.10 2.65 -16.40
C ARG A 143 -9.52 2.15 -16.65
N PHE A 144 -10.50 2.66 -15.91
CA PHE A 144 -11.92 2.49 -16.21
C PHE A 144 -12.30 3.34 -17.42
#